data_AF-A0A2N5SYA3-F1
#
_entry.id   AF-A0A2N5SYA3-F1
#
_cell.length_a   1.000
_cell.length_b   1.000
_cell.length_c   1.000
_cell.angle_alpha   90.00
_cell.angle_beta   90.00
_cell.angle_gamma   90.00
#
_symmetry.space_group_name_H-M   'P 1'
#
loop_
_entity.id
_entity.type
_entity.pdbx_description
1 polymer ?
#
loop_
_entity_poly.entity_id
_entity_poly.type
_entity_poly.pdbx_seq_one_letter_code
_entity_poly.pdbx_strand_id
1 'polypeptide(L)'
;MVNRTGKRRRLLEELFESETDEEEEDDETVSLEEIDGNEKERIKPPVQRCPNKEQNHLLGHEKLLQDYFNEDCTYNKTDFARRFQMRKEHFLKIADEVENLALN
;
A
#
# COMPACT_ATOMS: atom_id res chain seq x y z
N MET A 1 -19.62 29.15 -7.90
CA MET A 1 -18.46 28.27 -7.60
C MET A 1 -18.94 26.83 -7.72
N VAL A 2 -18.36 26.03 -8.63
CA VAL A 2 -18.90 24.70 -8.96
C VAL A 2 -18.27 23.65 -8.02
N ASN A 3 -19.11 22.96 -7.27
CA ASN A 3 -18.71 22.00 -6.24
C ASN A 3 -18.10 20.74 -6.89
N ARG A 4 -16.85 20.43 -6.54
CA ARG A 4 -16.08 19.30 -7.12
C ARG A 4 -16.24 17.99 -6.34
N THR A 5 -17.45 17.65 -5.91
CA THR A 5 -17.73 16.39 -5.20
C THR A 5 -18.46 15.35 -6.06
N GLY A 6 -18.75 15.65 -7.33
CA GLY A 6 -19.55 14.78 -8.22
C GLY A 6 -18.79 13.67 -8.98
N LYS A 7 -17.45 13.59 -8.90
CA LYS A 7 -16.71 12.66 -9.77
C LYS A 7 -16.87 11.20 -9.37
N ARG A 8 -16.83 10.90 -8.07
CA ARG A 8 -16.95 9.52 -7.57
C ARG A 8 -18.39 9.00 -7.66
N ARG A 9 -19.36 9.87 -7.37
CA ARG A 9 -20.79 9.53 -7.50
C ARG A 9 -21.16 9.19 -8.94
N ARG A 10 -20.78 10.02 -9.92
CA ARG A 10 -21.04 9.72 -11.34
C ARG A 10 -20.41 8.42 -11.81
N LEU A 11 -19.19 8.12 -11.36
CA LEU A 11 -18.47 6.91 -11.77
C LEU A 11 -19.09 5.64 -11.16
N LEU A 12 -19.73 5.77 -10.00
CA LEU A 12 -20.47 4.68 -9.37
C LEU A 12 -21.81 4.46 -10.09
N GLU A 13 -22.51 5.54 -10.41
CA GLU A 13 -23.77 5.53 -11.17
C GLU A 13 -23.55 4.89 -12.55
N GLU A 14 -22.50 5.29 -13.27
CA GLU A 14 -22.11 4.71 -14.57
C GLU A 14 -21.69 3.21 -14.48
N LEU A 15 -21.20 2.75 -13.32
CA LEU A 15 -20.76 1.36 -13.12
C LEU A 15 -21.92 0.42 -12.80
N PHE A 16 -22.96 0.91 -12.12
CA PHE A 16 -24.10 0.11 -11.64
C PHE A 16 -25.41 0.35 -12.41
N GLU A 17 -25.48 1.34 -13.31
CA GLU A 17 -26.66 1.57 -14.18
C GLU A 17 -26.85 0.54 -15.30
N SER A 18 -25.87 -0.34 -15.54
CA SER A 18 -25.93 -1.29 -16.66
C SER A 18 -26.23 -2.74 -16.28
N GLU A 19 -26.49 -3.04 -15.01
CA GLU A 19 -26.80 -4.41 -14.57
C GLU A 19 -27.90 -4.43 -13.51
N THR A 20 -29.11 -4.05 -13.93
CA THR A 20 -30.35 -4.47 -13.27
C THR A 20 -31.20 -5.15 -14.32
N ASP A 21 -30.89 -6.44 -14.54
CA ASP A 21 -31.85 -7.36 -15.14
C ASP A 21 -32.84 -7.73 -14.02
N GLU A 22 -34.12 -7.54 -14.31
CA GLU A 22 -35.25 -7.65 -13.38
C GLU A 22 -35.36 -9.08 -12.82
N GLU A 23 -35.07 -9.33 -11.53
CA GLU A 23 -35.77 -10.34 -10.72
C GLU A 23 -35.90 -9.87 -9.27
N GLU A 24 -37.12 -9.85 -8.75
CA GLU A 24 -37.46 -9.44 -7.38
C GLU A 24 -37.20 -10.57 -6.39
N GLU A 25 -36.48 -10.28 -5.30
CA GLU A 25 -36.62 -10.99 -4.04
C GLU A 25 -36.47 -9.98 -2.89
N ASP A 26 -37.48 -9.93 -2.01
CA ASP A 26 -37.58 -9.06 -0.84
C ASP A 26 -36.36 -9.23 0.09
N ASP A 27 -35.33 -8.41 -0.08
CA ASP A 27 -34.34 -8.15 0.96
C ASP A 27 -34.62 -6.78 1.58
N GLU A 28 -35.10 -6.84 2.82
CA GLU A 28 -35.47 -5.74 3.70
C GLU A 28 -34.37 -4.65 3.73
N THR A 29 -34.53 -3.63 2.86
CA THR A 29 -33.66 -2.46 2.84
C THR A 29 -33.85 -1.68 4.15
N VAL A 30 -32.95 -1.92 5.11
CA VAL A 30 -32.88 -1.13 6.34
C VAL A 30 -32.76 0.35 5.97
N SER A 31 -33.81 1.11 6.24
CA SER A 31 -33.82 2.56 6.04
C SER A 31 -32.68 3.16 6.86
N LEU A 32 -31.76 3.83 6.17
CA LEU A 32 -30.59 4.49 6.76
C LEU A 32 -30.96 5.58 7.78
N GLU A 33 -32.24 5.93 7.89
CA GLU A 33 -32.77 6.99 8.75
C GLU A 33 -32.90 6.59 10.23
N GLU A 34 -32.76 5.31 10.60
CA GLU A 34 -32.87 4.84 12.00
C GLU A 34 -31.53 4.72 12.75
N ILE A 35 -30.40 5.14 12.18
CA ILE A 35 -29.13 5.23 12.92
C ILE A 35 -29.03 6.62 13.57
N ASP A 36 -29.87 6.89 14.57
CA ASP A 36 -29.68 8.06 15.46
C ASP A 36 -28.56 7.76 16.46
N GLY A 37 -27.34 7.93 15.97
CA GLY A 37 -26.10 7.69 16.69
C GLY A 37 -25.34 8.96 17.06
N ASN A 38 -26.00 10.09 17.40
CA ASN A 38 -25.35 11.28 17.99
C ASN A 38 -23.94 11.58 17.41
N GLU A 39 -23.84 11.66 16.09
CA GLU A 39 -22.59 12.01 15.42
C GLU A 39 -22.43 13.52 15.43
N LYS A 40 -21.96 14.07 16.55
CA LYS A 40 -21.27 15.36 16.50
C LYS A 40 -20.11 15.16 15.52
N GLU A 41 -20.24 15.69 14.30
CA GLU A 41 -19.19 15.70 13.28
C GLU A 41 -17.89 16.19 13.91
N ARG A 42 -17.07 15.26 14.38
CA ARG A 42 -15.70 15.55 14.77
C ARG A 42 -14.97 15.74 13.45
N ILE A 43 -14.89 16.98 12.99
CA ILE A 43 -13.97 17.39 11.94
C ILE A 43 -12.59 16.90 12.39
N LYS A 44 -12.13 15.76 11.85
CA LYS A 44 -10.81 15.23 12.16
C LYS A 44 -9.83 16.27 11.63
N PRO A 45 -8.94 16.84 12.46
CA PRO A 45 -7.96 17.79 11.98
C PRO A 45 -7.18 17.13 10.83
N PRO A 46 -6.79 17.91 9.79
CA PRO A 46 -5.99 17.38 8.71
C PRO A 46 -4.76 16.68 9.31
N VAL A 47 -4.55 15.42 8.96
CA VAL A 47 -3.42 14.62 9.44
C VAL A 47 -2.15 15.38 9.07
N GLN A 48 -1.54 16.05 10.05
CA GLN A 48 -0.22 16.65 9.89
C GLN A 48 0.73 15.49 9.66
N ARG A 49 1.22 15.38 8.43
CA ARG A 49 2.28 14.42 8.11
C ARG A 49 3.50 14.86 8.89
N CYS A 50 3.97 14.00 9.79
CA CYS A 50 5.27 14.22 10.42
C CYS A 50 6.32 14.35 9.31
N PRO A 51 7.26 15.32 9.41
CA PRO A 51 8.38 15.38 8.48
C PRO A 51 9.15 14.06 8.53
N ASN A 52 9.70 13.67 7.38
CA ASN A 52 10.43 12.42 7.29
C ASN A 52 11.62 12.48 8.26
N LYS A 53 11.63 11.59 9.26
CA LYS A 53 12.73 11.53 10.22
C LYS A 53 13.99 11.13 9.45
N GLU A 54 15.12 11.78 9.74
CA GLU A 54 16.41 11.33 9.21
C GLU A 54 16.66 9.90 9.71
N GLN A 55 16.54 8.96 8.78
CA GLN A 55 16.92 7.57 9.00
C GLN A 55 18.39 7.52 8.64
N ASN A 56 19.25 7.15 9.58
CA ASN A 56 20.69 7.02 9.32
C ASN A 56 20.90 5.93 8.25
N HIS A 57 20.93 6.36 6.99
CA HIS A 57 20.88 5.49 5.82
C HIS A 57 22.09 4.58 5.74
N LEU A 58 23.26 5.08 6.14
CA LEU A 58 24.50 4.33 6.18
C LEU A 58 24.43 3.19 7.20
N LEU A 59 23.99 3.48 8.43
CA LEU A 59 23.85 2.49 9.48
C LEU A 59 22.77 1.45 9.13
N GLY A 60 21.68 1.88 8.50
CA GLY A 60 20.66 0.98 7.97
C GLY A 60 21.19 0.06 6.87
N HIS A 61 22.04 0.58 5.98
CA HIS A 61 22.68 -0.20 4.92
C HIS A 61 23.66 -1.25 5.48
N GLU A 62 24.55 -0.85 6.38
CA GLU A 62 25.50 -1.74 7.05
C GLU A 62 24.76 -2.88 7.77
N LYS A 63 23.70 -2.55 8.51
CA LYS A 63 22.86 -3.55 9.17
C LYS A 63 22.19 -4.50 8.17
N LEU A 64 21.72 -4.00 7.03
CA LEU A 64 21.11 -4.83 6.00
C LEU A 64 22.12 -5.84 5.42
N LEU A 65 23.36 -5.39 5.18
CA LEU A 65 24.45 -6.27 4.74
C LEU A 65 24.76 -7.35 5.78
N GLN A 66 24.86 -6.96 7.05
CA GLN A 66 25.11 -7.90 8.14
C GLN A 66 24.00 -8.94 8.28
N ASP A 67 22.74 -8.50 8.23
CA ASP A 67 21.56 -9.34 8.49
C ASP A 67 21.30 -10.38 7.38
N TYR A 68 21.67 -10.08 6.14
CA TYR A 68 21.29 -10.90 4.98
C TYR A 68 22.44 -11.39 4.12
N PHE A 69 23.61 -10.72 4.12
CA PHE A 69 24.67 -10.97 3.15
C PHE A 69 25.91 -11.65 3.74
N ASN A 70 26.25 -11.38 5.00
CA ASN A 70 27.39 -12.01 5.69
C ASN A 70 27.26 -13.54 5.83
N GLU A 71 28.38 -14.22 6.08
CA GLU A 71 28.42 -15.68 6.27
C GLU A 71 27.56 -16.11 7.48
N ASP A 72 27.69 -15.42 8.61
CA ASP A 72 26.87 -15.61 9.82
C ASP A 72 25.62 -14.71 9.82
N CYS A 73 24.92 -14.61 8.69
CA CYS A 73 23.73 -13.76 8.55
C CYS A 73 22.58 -14.21 9.48
N THR A 74 21.90 -13.23 10.09
CA THR A 74 20.76 -13.45 10.99
C THR A 74 19.60 -14.16 10.29
N TYR A 75 19.36 -13.81 9.02
CA TYR A 75 18.23 -14.31 8.24
C TYR A 75 18.66 -15.26 7.13
N ASN A 76 17.88 -16.32 6.96
CA ASN A 76 18.21 -17.35 5.98
C ASN A 76 17.73 -16.98 4.56
N LYS A 77 18.00 -17.85 3.59
CA LYS A 77 17.58 -17.66 2.19
C LYS A 77 16.06 -17.53 2.01
N THR A 78 15.25 -18.21 2.85
CA THR A 78 13.78 -18.13 2.77
C THR A 78 13.24 -16.79 3.26
N ASP A 79 13.85 -16.24 4.32
CA ASP A 79 13.52 -14.91 4.84
C ASP A 79 13.90 -13.82 3.84
N PHE A 80 15.06 -13.97 3.18
CA PHE A 80 15.47 -13.09 2.09
C PHE A 80 14.44 -13.09 0.96
N ALA A 81 14.03 -14.29 0.50
CA ALA A 81 13.04 -14.42 -0.56
C ALA A 81 11.68 -13.83 -0.17
N ARG A 82 11.26 -13.97 1.08
CA ARG A 82 10.01 -13.36 1.56
C ARG A 82 10.08 -11.83 1.57
N ARG A 83 11.23 -11.25 1.97
CA ARG A 83 11.39 -9.79 2.11
C ARG A 83 11.61 -9.08 0.77
N PHE A 84 12.47 -9.64 -0.07
CA PHE A 84 12.86 -9.04 -1.35
C PHE A 84 12.09 -9.62 -2.55
N GLN A 85 11.24 -10.62 -2.31
CA GLN A 85 10.47 -11.33 -3.34
C GLN A 85 11.33 -11.96 -4.44
N MET A 86 12.59 -12.30 -4.12
CA MET A 86 13.54 -12.93 -5.05
C MET A 86 14.59 -13.76 -4.32
N ARG A 87 15.20 -14.71 -5.03
CA ARG A 87 16.31 -15.51 -4.48
C ARG A 87 17.58 -14.66 -4.38
N LYS A 88 18.31 -14.79 -3.26
CA LYS A 88 19.59 -14.08 -2.99
C LYS A 88 20.60 -14.24 -4.15
N GLU A 89 20.67 -15.42 -4.75
CA GLU A 89 21.56 -15.68 -5.90
C GLU A 89 21.23 -14.84 -7.15
N HIS A 90 19.95 -14.51 -7.38
CA HIS A 90 19.57 -13.66 -8.51
C HIS A 90 19.90 -12.20 -8.22
N PHE A 91 19.66 -11.78 -6.97
CA PHE A 91 20.04 -10.46 -6.52
C PHE A 91 21.55 -10.20 -6.73
N LEU A 92 22.40 -11.15 -6.34
CA LEU A 92 23.85 -11.03 -6.52
C LEU A 92 24.24 -10.93 -8.01
N LYS A 93 23.65 -11.75 -8.88
CA LYS A 93 23.90 -11.65 -10.33
C LYS A 93 23.53 -10.28 -10.90
N ILE A 94 22.36 -9.75 -10.51
CA ILE A 94 21.92 -8.42 -10.95
C ILE A 94 22.88 -7.35 -10.42
N ALA A 95 23.30 -7.45 -9.15
CA ALA A 95 24.26 -6.52 -8.57
C ALA A 95 25.59 -6.53 -9.32
N ASP A 96 26.14 -7.72 -9.60
CA ASP A 96 27.37 -7.89 -10.38
C ASP A 96 27.21 -7.32 -11.79
N GLU A 97 26.11 -7.60 -12.48
CA GLU A 97 25.85 -7.06 -13.84
C GLU A 97 25.76 -5.53 -13.83
N VAL A 98 25.09 -4.94 -12.84
CA VAL A 98 24.97 -3.48 -12.68
C VAL A 98 26.33 -2.84 -12.39
N GLU A 99 27.14 -3.45 -11.52
CA GLU A 99 28.48 -2.97 -11.21
C GLU A 99 29.40 -3.03 -12.45
N ASN A 100 29.35 -4.14 -13.19
CA ASN A 100 30.10 -4.30 -14.43
C ASN A 100 29.64 -3.33 -15.55
N LEU A 101 28.34 -2.99 -15.61
CA LEU A 101 27.83 -1.97 -16.52
C LEU A 101 28.26 -0.56 -16.13
N ALA A 102 28.38 -0.27 -14.83
CA ALA A 102 28.79 1.05 -14.33
C ALA A 102 30.28 1.35 -14.55
N LEU A 103 31.09 0.32 -14.82
CA LEU A 103 32.53 0.41 -15.05
C LEU A 103 32.94 0.46 -16.54
N ASN A 104 31.97 0.37 -17.47
CA ASN A 104 32.17 0.49 -18.92
C ASN A 104 31.60 1.81 -19.44
#